data_AF-A0A2G8RG52-F1
#
_entry.id   AF-A0A2G8RG52-F1
#
_cell.length_a   1.000
_cell.length_b   1.000
_cell.length_c   1.000
_cell.angle_alpha   90.00
_cell.angle_beta   90.00
_cell.angle_gamma   90.00
#
_symmetry.space_group_name_H-M   'P 1'
#
loop_
_entity.id
_entity.type
_entity.pdbx_description
1 polymer ?
#
loop_
_entity_poly.entity_id
_entity_poly.type
_entity_poly.pdbx_seq_one_letter_code
_entity_poly.pdbx_strand_id
1 'polypeptide(L)'
;MIFRAEYDQVFRLHFLAFGISGEILFDHLGTVTTSRVPEQADRQFHATALRLARDAASRTRLEMNRPSFGRGNSETRGRFIRRVAELANEQAAKE
;
A
#
# COMPACT_ATOMS: atom_id res chain seq x y z
N MET A 1 11.79 -5.28 5.93
CA MET A 1 11.20 -4.32 4.96
C MET A 1 10.26 -3.39 5.73
N ILE A 2 10.21 -2.10 5.41
CA ILE A 2 9.32 -1.15 6.11
C ILE A 2 8.41 -0.47 5.09
N PHE A 3 7.10 -0.56 5.33
CA PHE A 3 6.03 0.11 4.59
C PHE A 3 5.57 1.37 5.33
N ARG A 4 5.26 2.41 4.57
CA ARG A 4 4.76 3.70 5.07
C ARG A 4 3.57 4.14 4.23
N ALA A 5 2.53 4.65 4.87
CA ALA A 5 1.44 5.31 4.18
C ALA A 5 1.80 6.77 3.95
N GLU A 6 1.78 7.20 2.71
CA GLU A 6 2.16 8.56 2.31
C GLU A 6 1.02 9.27 1.59
N TYR A 7 1.14 10.59 1.48
CA TYR A 7 0.20 11.44 0.75
C TYR A 7 0.97 12.40 -0.14
N ASP A 8 0.76 12.28 -1.44
CA ASP A 8 1.28 13.21 -2.42
C ASP A 8 0.33 14.42 -2.50
N GLN A 9 0.82 15.61 -2.19
CA GLN A 9 0.02 16.84 -2.21
C GLN A 9 -0.26 17.37 -3.62
N VAL A 10 0.61 17.06 -4.59
CA VAL A 10 0.51 17.52 -5.97
C VAL A 10 -0.60 16.74 -6.68
N PHE A 11 -0.54 15.41 -6.62
CA PHE A 11 -1.52 14.53 -7.22
C PHE A 11 -2.71 14.23 -6.31
N ARG A 12 -2.66 14.72 -5.06
CA ARG A 12 -3.70 14.54 -4.04
C ARG A 12 -4.09 13.07 -3.87
N LEU A 13 -3.11 12.20 -3.71
CA LEU A 13 -3.31 10.77 -3.60
C LEU A 13 -2.56 10.15 -2.43
N HIS A 14 -3.19 9.17 -1.79
CA HIS A 14 -2.53 8.29 -0.83
C HIS A 14 -1.91 7.09 -1.54
N PHE A 15 -0.71 6.73 -1.13
CA PHE A 15 0.05 5.60 -1.67
C PHE A 15 0.82 4.90 -0.56
N LEU A 16 1.21 3.66 -0.82
CA LEU A 16 2.01 2.86 0.09
C LEU A 16 3.46 2.90 -0.38
N ALA A 17 4.30 3.60 0.36
CA ALA A 17 5.74 3.65 0.14
C ALA A 17 6.44 2.47 0.80
N PHE A 18 7.52 1.97 0.22
CA PHE A 18 8.36 0.92 0.78
C PHE A 18 9.81 1.05 0.34
N GLY A 19 10.75 0.69 1.22
CA GLY A 19 12.18 0.84 0.93
C GLY A 19 12.59 2.31 0.70
N ILE A 20 13.55 2.52 -0.20
CA ILE A 20 14.12 3.85 -0.49
C ILE A 20 13.18 4.69 -1.37
N SER A 21 12.45 4.05 -2.28
CA SER A 21 11.65 4.75 -3.30
C SER A 21 10.63 3.86 -4.01
N GLY A 22 10.23 2.75 -3.38
CA GLY A 22 9.16 1.91 -3.87
C GLY A 22 7.80 2.53 -3.56
N GLU A 23 6.87 2.48 -4.50
CA GLU A 23 5.51 3.02 -4.36
C GLU A 23 4.49 2.00 -4.84
N ILE A 24 3.39 1.85 -4.11
CA ILE A 24 2.25 1.02 -4.51
C ILE A 24 0.98 1.87 -4.44
N LEU A 25 0.31 1.97 -5.58
CA LEU A 25 -0.98 2.62 -5.71
C LEU A 25 -2.09 1.58 -5.70
N PHE A 26 -3.19 1.96 -5.07
CA PHE A 26 -4.40 1.18 -5.04
C PHE A 26 -5.48 1.91 -5.85
N ASP A 27 -6.54 1.20 -6.26
CA ASP A 27 -7.78 1.76 -6.77
C ASP A 27 -8.77 1.99 -5.63
N HIS A 28 -9.92 2.62 -5.90
CA HIS A 28 -10.96 2.89 -4.92
C HIS A 28 -11.52 1.63 -4.20
N LEU A 29 -11.28 0.43 -4.73
CA LEU A 29 -11.68 -0.85 -4.14
C LEU A 29 -10.60 -1.46 -3.25
N GLY A 30 -9.40 -0.87 -3.21
CA GLY A 30 -8.26 -1.37 -2.44
C GLY A 30 -7.47 -2.44 -3.18
N THR A 31 -7.60 -2.54 -4.50
CA THR A 31 -6.79 -3.41 -5.36
C THR A 31 -5.55 -2.65 -5.82
N VAL A 32 -4.39 -3.30 -5.88
CA VAL A 32 -3.16 -2.68 -6.43
C VAL A 32 -3.36 -2.34 -7.91
N THR A 33 -3.23 -1.07 -8.26
CA THR A 33 -3.35 -0.60 -9.65
C THR A 33 -1.99 -0.50 -10.31
N THR A 34 -1.01 0.07 -9.61
CA THR A 34 0.34 0.25 -10.13
C THR A 34 1.35 0.07 -9.00
N SER A 35 2.54 -0.40 -9.33
CA SER A 35 3.70 -0.27 -8.45
C SER A 35 4.88 0.30 -9.22
N ARG A 36 5.65 1.14 -8.53
CA ARG A 36 6.90 1.70 -9.04
C ARG A 36 8.02 1.29 -8.12
N VAL A 37 9.13 0.90 -8.72
CA VAL A 37 10.40 0.73 -8.03
C VAL A 37 11.49 1.35 -8.89
N PRO A 38 12.57 1.87 -8.27
CA PRO A 38 13.75 2.29 -9.01
C PRO A 38 14.28 1.14 -9.85
N GLU A 39 14.86 1.47 -11.01
CA GLU A 39 15.44 0.49 -11.93
C GLU A 39 16.54 -0.37 -11.28
N GLN A 40 17.20 0.16 -10.25
CA GLN A 40 18.25 -0.51 -9.48
C GLN A 40 17.72 -1.39 -8.33
N ALA A 41 16.41 -1.42 -8.08
CA ALA A 41 15.84 -2.22 -6.99
C ALA A 41 15.84 -3.72 -7.35
N ASP A 42 16.21 -4.55 -6.37
CA ASP A 42 16.13 -6.00 -6.49
C ASP A 42 14.69 -6.44 -6.83
N ARG A 43 14.54 -7.17 -7.94
CA ARG A 43 13.25 -7.70 -8.41
C ARG A 43 12.61 -8.61 -7.38
N GLN A 44 13.40 -9.38 -6.64
CA GLN A 44 12.91 -10.26 -5.58
C GLN A 44 12.34 -9.44 -4.41
N PHE A 45 13.06 -8.38 -4.00
CA PHE A 45 12.57 -7.45 -2.98
C PHE A 45 11.23 -6.81 -3.39
N HIS A 46 11.10 -6.38 -4.65
CA HIS A 46 9.86 -5.81 -5.16
C HIS A 46 8.71 -6.83 -5.19
N ALA A 47 8.96 -8.06 -5.63
CA ALA A 47 7.96 -9.11 -5.65
C ALA A 47 7.43 -9.44 -4.25
N THR A 48 8.32 -9.51 -3.26
CA THR A 48 7.95 -9.69 -1.85
C THR A 48 7.13 -8.51 -1.34
N ALA A 49 7.53 -7.28 -1.65
CA ALA A 49 6.78 -6.10 -1.24
C ALA A 49 5.34 -6.09 -1.78
N LEU A 50 5.19 -6.44 -3.06
CA LEU A 50 3.90 -6.54 -3.72
C LEU A 50 3.00 -7.62 -3.13
N ARG A 51 3.56 -8.80 -2.80
CA ARG A 51 2.80 -9.87 -2.16
C ARG A 51 2.26 -9.41 -0.80
N LEU A 52 3.14 -8.92 0.08
CA LEU A 52 2.78 -8.43 1.41
C LEU A 52 1.72 -7.32 1.34
N ALA A 53 1.87 -6.37 0.43
CA ALA A 53 0.91 -5.29 0.24
C ALA A 53 -0.47 -5.78 -0.23
N ARG A 54 -0.51 -6.77 -1.14
CA ARG A 54 -1.77 -7.36 -1.63
C ARG A 54 -2.50 -8.15 -0.54
N ASP A 55 -1.76 -8.89 0.26
CA ASP A 55 -2.32 -9.68 1.37
C ASP A 55 -2.84 -8.74 2.47
N ALA A 56 -2.04 -7.74 2.84
CA ALA A 56 -2.44 -6.69 3.79
C ALA A 56 -3.66 -5.89 3.28
N ALA A 57 -3.72 -5.54 2.00
CA ALA A 57 -4.88 -4.87 1.40
C ALA A 57 -6.13 -5.74 1.46
N SER A 58 -6.02 -7.03 1.15
CA SER A 58 -7.16 -7.96 1.24
C SER A 58 -7.70 -8.08 2.66
N ARG A 59 -6.81 -8.19 3.65
CA ARG A 59 -7.19 -8.20 5.06
C ARG A 59 -7.83 -6.88 5.51
N THR A 60 -7.22 -5.75 5.13
CA THR A 60 -7.77 -4.42 5.44
C THR A 60 -9.17 -4.24 4.88
N ARG A 61 -9.44 -4.74 3.65
CA ARG A 61 -10.77 -4.68 3.04
C ARG A 61 -11.81 -5.42 3.88
N LEU A 62 -11.47 -6.61 4.36
CA LEU A 62 -12.34 -7.41 5.22
C LEU A 62 -12.56 -6.72 6.57
N GLU A 63 -11.50 -6.19 7.20
CA GLU A 63 -11.58 -5.49 8.50
C GLU A 63 -12.44 -4.23 8.43
N MET A 64 -12.34 -3.46 7.34
CA MET A 64 -13.10 -2.21 7.18
C MET A 64 -14.54 -2.43 6.73
N ASN A 65 -14.90 -3.64 6.27
CA ASN A 65 -16.23 -4.04 5.81
C ASN A 65 -16.93 -2.98 4.95
N ARG A 66 -16.25 -2.52 3.90
CA ARG A 66 -16.74 -1.43 3.03
C ARG A 66 -16.60 -1.76 1.54
N PRO A 67 -17.57 -1.32 0.72
CA PRO A 67 -17.53 -1.57 -0.72
C PRO A 67 -16.52 -0.68 -1.46
N SER A 68 -16.13 0.47 -0.89
CA SER A 68 -15.08 1.34 -1.46
C SER A 68 -14.43 2.23 -0.39
N PHE A 69 -13.25 2.75 -0.71
CA PHE A 69 -12.46 3.64 0.15
C PHE A 69 -12.35 5.07 -0.39
N GLY A 70 -13.20 5.44 -1.36
CA GLY A 70 -13.25 6.79 -1.93
C GLY A 70 -12.11 7.12 -2.89
N ARG A 71 -11.96 8.41 -3.18
CA ARG A 71 -10.91 8.97 -4.05
C ARG A 71 -9.57 9.11 -3.31
N GLY A 72 -8.52 9.39 -4.07
CA GLY A 72 -7.13 9.46 -3.59
C GLY A 72 -6.88 10.36 -2.38
N ASN A 73 -7.65 11.44 -2.21
CA ASN A 73 -7.50 12.42 -1.12
C ASN A 73 -8.48 12.24 0.04
N SER A 74 -9.30 11.19 0.03
CA SER A 74 -10.31 11.02 1.09
C SER A 74 -9.69 10.51 2.38
N GLU A 75 -10.24 10.90 3.53
CA GLU A 75 -9.79 10.42 4.84
C GLU A 75 -9.90 8.89 4.96
N THR A 76 -11.00 8.32 4.44
CA THR A 76 -11.20 6.87 4.36
C THR A 76 -10.08 6.19 3.59
N ARG A 77 -9.63 6.81 2.49
CA ARG A 77 -8.49 6.31 1.73
C ARG A 77 -7.20 6.33 2.53
N GLY A 78 -6.93 7.44 3.22
CA GLY A 78 -5.76 7.56 4.09
C GLY A 78 -5.76 6.51 5.21
N ARG A 79 -6.92 6.24 5.82
CA ARG A 79 -7.07 5.18 6.84
C ARG A 79 -6.84 3.78 6.25
N PHE A 80 -7.39 3.51 5.07
CA PHE A 80 -7.16 2.24 4.36
C PHE A 80 -5.66 2.01 4.14
N ILE A 81 -4.96 2.96 3.52
CA ILE A 81 -3.53 2.80 3.19
C ILE A 81 -2.66 2.69 4.46
N ARG A 82 -2.99 3.45 5.53
CA ARG A 82 -2.34 3.31 6.83
C ARG A 82 -2.48 1.89 7.39
N ARG A 83 -3.69 1.34 7.36
CA ARG A 83 -3.94 0.00 7.86
C ARG A 83 -3.24 -1.08 7.01
N VAL A 84 -3.16 -0.88 5.69
CA VAL A 84 -2.35 -1.74 4.82
C VAL A 84 -0.86 -1.71 5.23
N ALA A 85 -0.31 -0.52 5.51
CA ALA A 85 1.09 -0.40 5.94
C ALA A 85 1.36 -1.16 7.24
N GLU A 86 0.49 -1.01 8.24
CA GLU A 86 0.58 -1.72 9.52
C GLU A 86 0.59 -3.24 9.32
N LEU A 87 -0.41 -3.78 8.62
CA LEU A 87 -0.54 -5.21 8.38
C LEU A 87 0.60 -5.78 7.52
N ALA A 88 1.10 -5.01 6.55
CA ALA A 88 2.23 -5.43 5.73
C ALA A 88 3.53 -5.48 6.55
N ASN A 89 3.74 -4.53 7.47
CA ASN A 89 4.88 -4.52 8.39
C ASN A 89 4.80 -5.69 9.40
N GLU A 90 3.62 -5.98 9.95
CA GLU A 90 3.40 -7.14 10.84
C GLU A 90 3.74 -8.46 10.15
N GLN A 91 3.42 -8.60 8.86
CA GLN A 91 3.75 -9.78 8.07
C GLN A 91 5.25 -9.83 7.75
N ALA A 92 5.83 -8.72 7.32
CA ALA A 92 7.25 -8.60 7.02
C ALA A 92 8.15 -8.90 8.24
N ALA A 93 7.66 -8.69 9.46
CA ALA A 93 8.39 -8.98 10.70
C ALA A 93 8.38 -10.47 11.09
N LYS A 94 7.53 -11.29 10.44
CA LYS A 94 7.42 -12.74 10.70
C LYS A 94 8.20 -13.59 9.70
N GLU A 95 8.74 -12.96 8.65
CA GLU A 95 9.63 -13.56 7.65
C GLU A 95 11.09 -13.28 8.00
#